data_AF-A0A0C3S0Y3-F1
#
_entry.id   AF-A0A0C3S0Y3-F1
#
_cell.length_a   1.000
_cell.length_b   1.000
_cell.length_c   1.000
_cell.angle_alpha   90.00
_cell.angle_beta   90.00
_cell.angle_gamma   90.00
#
_symmetry.space_group_name_H-M   'P 1'
#
loop_
_entity.id
_entity.type
_entity.pdbx_description
1 polymer ?
#
loop_
_entity_poly.entity_id
_entity_poly.type
_entity_poly.pdbx_seq_one_letter_code
_entity_poly.pdbx_strand_id
1 'polypeptide(L)'
;GGAGTEACLQVNVYAPADAKKEDKLPVLVWIHGGGNPIDWPFDHWIHQVPQVVIVSVYYRVDAFGFLAHPEFASDSTLGDMNTGIQDQTEALRWVQKNIAAFGGDPDQVTIDGQSAGASSVEIHLVAPQQEGLFHQAIAQSVYRTPLPTPEQQEPLFNFFAETAGCGLSNLAETMACLRNASVYSLAHAQDASSYVAESPVRCSVSGSSSSAFKAWRPVLDGKIISQRPTASILAGNIHAVPLLVGATSNESLSSGTNLSSSLKSFFPLLSTEDLTEFNAAEIMGDAWSTHTDTYMYRYNTPNPEDASGLVEHAAEIWMMFKGVVTGTNGTAVFYPQSAADEAFVEELIAYWLSFVRSGSPNTFKLARAPEWPLYRQSTGQRMVLTEGTTTETGSAVETIPSAEVERCAFVATKADAEQA
;
A
#
# COMPACT_ATOMS: atom_id res chain seq x y z
N GLY A 1 2.43 -2.66 -20.96
CA GLY A 1 3.09 -1.36 -20.80
C GLY A 1 4.49 -1.47 -21.37
N GLY A 2 5.04 -0.41 -21.94
CA GLY A 2 6.49 -0.36 -22.22
C GLY A 2 7.29 -0.43 -20.92
N ALA A 3 8.61 -0.58 -21.01
CA ALA A 3 9.53 -0.77 -19.87
C ALA A 3 9.62 0.44 -18.88
N GLY A 4 8.70 1.41 -18.95
CA GLY A 4 8.80 2.65 -18.19
C GLY A 4 10.11 3.40 -18.50
N THR A 5 10.56 4.21 -17.55
CA THR A 5 11.89 4.83 -17.55
C THR A 5 12.52 4.63 -16.17
N GLU A 6 13.81 4.31 -16.09
CA GLU A 6 14.54 4.28 -14.80
C GLU A 6 14.67 5.68 -14.19
N ALA A 7 14.51 6.74 -14.98
CA ALA A 7 14.42 8.12 -14.49
C ALA A 7 13.01 8.42 -13.95
N CYS A 8 12.55 7.61 -12.98
CA CYS A 8 11.19 7.62 -12.46
C CYS A 8 10.99 8.43 -11.17
N LEU A 9 12.06 8.79 -10.45
CA LEU A 9 11.96 9.47 -9.15
C LEU A 9 11.46 10.91 -9.32
N GLN A 10 10.16 11.08 -9.21
CA GLN A 10 9.44 12.33 -9.44
C GLN A 10 8.32 12.48 -8.41
N VAL A 11 7.90 13.72 -8.18
CA VAL A 11 6.70 14.06 -7.42
C VAL A 11 5.86 14.99 -8.26
N ASN A 12 4.55 14.76 -8.28
CA ASN A 12 3.59 15.68 -8.87
C ASN A 12 2.89 16.44 -7.75
N VAL A 13 2.82 17.77 -7.86
CA VAL A 13 2.16 18.64 -6.86
C VAL A 13 0.90 19.24 -7.46
N TYR A 14 -0.22 19.05 -6.77
CA TYR A 14 -1.52 19.61 -7.09
C TYR A 14 -1.90 20.57 -5.98
N ALA A 15 -2.14 21.84 -6.33
CA ALA A 15 -2.43 22.91 -5.38
C ALA A 15 -3.47 23.88 -5.97
N PRO A 16 -4.23 24.61 -5.15
CA PRO A 16 -5.08 25.70 -5.62
C PRO A 16 -4.26 26.72 -6.42
N ALA A 17 -4.82 27.22 -7.52
CA ALA A 17 -4.08 28.09 -8.45
C ALA A 17 -3.61 29.42 -7.82
N ASP A 18 -4.28 29.86 -6.76
CA ASP A 18 -3.99 31.07 -6.01
C ASP A 18 -3.27 30.81 -4.67
N ALA A 19 -2.86 29.55 -4.41
CA ALA A 19 -2.14 29.17 -3.19
C ALA A 19 -0.81 29.93 -3.09
N LYS A 20 -0.55 30.44 -1.88
CA LYS A 20 0.65 31.19 -1.51
C LYS A 20 1.41 30.46 -0.43
N LYS A 21 2.70 30.73 -0.35
CA LYS A 21 3.61 30.09 0.59
C LYS A 21 3.16 30.20 2.05
N GLU A 22 2.45 31.27 2.39
CA GLU A 22 1.98 31.57 3.74
C GLU A 22 0.66 30.90 4.11
N ASP A 23 -0.04 30.26 3.16
CA ASP A 23 -1.39 29.73 3.35
C ASP A 23 -1.45 28.52 4.29
N LYS A 24 -0.35 27.75 4.38
CA LYS A 24 -0.22 26.58 5.28
C LYS A 24 -1.39 25.60 5.15
N LEU A 25 -1.67 25.17 3.93
CA LEU A 25 -2.71 24.19 3.64
C LEU A 25 -2.27 22.78 4.06
N PRO A 26 -3.16 21.96 4.65
CA PRO A 26 -2.88 20.56 4.92
C PRO A 26 -2.42 19.81 3.66
N VAL A 27 -1.45 18.91 3.82
CA VAL A 27 -0.78 18.21 2.72
C VAL A 27 -1.18 16.74 2.74
N LEU A 28 -1.67 16.23 1.61
CA LEU A 28 -1.85 14.79 1.37
C LEU A 28 -0.70 14.28 0.51
N VAL A 29 -0.01 13.24 0.94
CA VAL A 29 1.03 12.55 0.15
C VAL A 29 0.51 11.18 -0.25
N TRP A 30 0.19 11.02 -1.53
CA TRP A 30 -0.29 9.77 -2.12
C TRP A 30 0.85 8.84 -2.51
N ILE A 31 0.86 7.64 -1.93
CA ILE A 31 1.77 6.53 -2.21
C ILE A 31 0.97 5.45 -2.95
N HIS A 32 1.20 5.33 -4.25
CA HIS A 32 0.42 4.41 -5.09
C HIS A 32 0.69 2.93 -4.76
N GLY A 33 -0.27 2.07 -5.14
CA GLY A 33 -0.15 0.61 -5.12
C GLY A 33 0.65 0.03 -6.29
N GLY A 34 0.23 -1.15 -6.78
CA GLY A 34 0.92 -2.01 -7.77
C GLY A 34 1.55 -1.37 -9.03
N GLY A 35 2.31 -2.21 -9.76
CA GLY A 35 3.34 -1.85 -10.74
C GLY A 35 3.00 -0.88 -11.88
N ASN A 36 4.07 -0.26 -12.39
CA ASN A 36 4.21 0.80 -13.38
C ASN A 36 3.29 2.03 -13.16
N PRO A 37 3.84 3.21 -12.86
CA PRO A 37 3.02 4.34 -12.47
C PRO A 37 2.24 4.86 -13.68
N ILE A 38 0.92 4.71 -13.61
CA ILE A 38 0.01 5.60 -14.31
C ILE A 38 0.09 6.99 -13.67
N ASP A 39 -0.26 8.03 -14.42
CA ASP A 39 -0.50 9.33 -13.79
C ASP A 39 -1.68 9.18 -12.82
N TRP A 40 -1.49 9.62 -11.57
CA TRP A 40 -2.53 9.68 -10.54
C TRP A 40 -3.03 11.12 -10.42
N PRO A 41 -3.99 11.55 -11.27
CA PRO A 41 -4.43 12.94 -11.30
C PRO A 41 -5.26 13.28 -10.06
N PHE A 42 -4.90 14.39 -9.41
CA PHE A 42 -5.61 14.93 -8.24
C PHE A 42 -6.24 16.30 -8.51
N ASP A 43 -6.31 16.76 -9.77
CA ASP A 43 -6.92 18.05 -10.10
C ASP A 43 -8.39 18.13 -9.66
N HIS A 44 -9.14 17.03 -9.77
CA HIS A 44 -10.54 17.01 -9.34
C HIS A 44 -10.71 17.07 -7.83
N TRP A 45 -9.75 16.56 -7.06
CA TRP A 45 -9.76 16.68 -5.60
C TRP A 45 -9.52 18.14 -5.19
N ILE A 46 -8.56 18.81 -5.84
CA ILE A 46 -8.31 20.25 -5.64
C ILE A 46 -9.52 21.09 -6.06
N HIS A 47 -10.18 20.75 -7.17
CA HIS A 47 -11.40 21.46 -7.60
C HIS A 47 -12.55 21.29 -6.61
N GLN A 48 -12.72 20.08 -6.04
CA GLN A 48 -13.77 19.82 -5.06
C GLN A 48 -13.47 20.48 -3.70
N VAL A 49 -12.22 20.44 -3.24
CA VAL A 49 -11.80 20.99 -1.95
C VAL A 49 -10.49 21.79 -2.13
N PRO A 50 -10.56 23.07 -2.53
CA PRO A 50 -9.39 23.92 -2.79
C PRO A 50 -8.75 24.45 -1.48
N GLN A 51 -8.55 23.57 -0.51
CA GLN A 51 -8.06 23.87 0.84
C GLN A 51 -6.99 22.87 1.29
N VAL A 52 -6.38 22.16 0.35
CA VAL A 52 -5.30 21.18 0.56
C VAL A 52 -4.26 21.29 -0.54
N VAL A 53 -3.06 20.77 -0.29
CA VAL A 53 -2.07 20.46 -1.33
C VAL A 53 -1.92 18.95 -1.39
N ILE A 54 -1.88 18.39 -2.60
CA ILE A 54 -1.73 16.94 -2.80
C ILE A 54 -0.44 16.68 -3.56
N VAL A 55 0.35 15.72 -3.08
CA VAL A 55 1.60 15.27 -3.69
C VAL A 55 1.48 13.80 -4.02
N SER A 56 1.55 13.42 -5.29
CA SER A 56 1.70 12.01 -5.66
C SER A 56 3.17 11.67 -5.89
N VAL A 57 3.64 10.57 -5.29
CA VAL A 57 5.06 10.19 -5.28
C VAL A 57 5.31 8.98 -6.16
N TYR A 58 6.41 9.03 -6.93
CA TYR A 58 6.89 7.92 -7.74
C TYR A 58 8.12 7.34 -7.06
N TYR A 59 8.16 6.02 -6.94
CA TYR A 59 9.26 5.29 -6.31
C TYR A 59 9.64 4.07 -7.14
N ARG A 60 10.86 3.56 -6.99
CA ARG A 60 11.26 2.34 -7.69
C ARG A 60 10.45 1.15 -7.19
N VAL A 61 9.93 0.37 -8.13
CA VAL A 61 9.16 -0.86 -7.89
C VAL A 61 9.93 -2.08 -8.36
N ASP A 62 9.41 -3.28 -8.10
CA ASP A 62 9.95 -4.53 -8.66
C ASP A 62 11.44 -4.77 -8.33
N ALA A 63 12.17 -5.52 -9.14
CA ALA A 63 13.62 -5.71 -8.97
C ALA A 63 14.38 -4.38 -8.86
N PHE A 64 13.92 -3.30 -9.52
CA PHE A 64 14.59 -2.00 -9.46
C PHE A 64 14.49 -1.33 -8.09
N GLY A 65 13.41 -1.58 -7.35
CA GLY A 65 13.18 -1.04 -6.01
C GLY A 65 13.53 -2.00 -4.86
N PHE A 66 13.50 -3.30 -5.14
CA PHE A 66 13.47 -4.33 -4.11
C PHE A 66 14.44 -5.50 -4.38
N LEU A 67 15.48 -5.29 -5.20
CA LEU A 67 16.62 -6.20 -5.26
C LEU A 67 17.23 -6.35 -3.86
N ALA A 68 17.46 -7.58 -3.42
CA ALA A 68 18.01 -7.85 -2.09
C ALA A 68 19.05 -8.97 -2.14
N HIS A 69 20.13 -8.78 -1.39
CA HIS A 69 21.20 -9.77 -1.20
C HIS A 69 21.80 -9.56 0.20
N PRO A 70 22.12 -10.62 0.97
CA PRO A 70 22.64 -10.49 2.34
C PRO A 70 23.91 -9.62 2.43
N GLU A 71 24.82 -9.72 1.47
CA GLU A 71 26.05 -8.91 1.45
C GLU A 71 25.82 -7.39 1.30
N PHE A 72 24.63 -6.94 0.86
CA PHE A 72 24.29 -5.51 0.84
C PHE A 72 24.24 -4.91 2.25
N ALA A 73 23.98 -5.73 3.28
CA ALA A 73 23.99 -5.29 4.67
C ALA A 73 25.43 -4.99 5.16
N SER A 74 26.42 -5.74 4.67
CA SER A 74 27.83 -5.61 5.08
C SER A 74 28.66 -4.69 4.18
N ASP A 75 28.25 -4.46 2.93
CA ASP A 75 28.95 -3.61 1.97
C ASP A 75 27.96 -2.78 1.12
N SER A 76 27.79 -1.52 1.49
CA SER A 76 26.92 -0.57 0.77
C SER A 76 27.41 -0.23 -0.64
N THR A 77 28.65 -0.57 -1.03
CA THR A 77 29.12 -0.36 -2.40
C THR A 77 28.50 -1.35 -3.38
N LEU A 78 28.02 -2.50 -2.88
CA LEU A 78 27.36 -3.54 -3.66
C LEU A 78 25.90 -3.17 -3.96
N GLY A 79 25.19 -2.59 -3.00
CA GLY A 79 23.80 -2.16 -3.18
C GLY A 79 23.14 -1.82 -1.85
N ASP A 80 21.90 -1.32 -1.95
CA ASP A 80 21.03 -1.07 -0.81
C ASP A 80 19.75 -1.89 -0.95
N MET A 81 19.20 -2.36 0.17
CA MET A 81 17.92 -3.04 0.20
C MET A 81 16.78 -2.04 0.40
N ASN A 82 15.55 -2.43 0.04
CA ASN A 82 14.35 -1.60 0.23
C ASN A 82 14.44 -0.21 -0.43
N THR A 83 15.14 -0.10 -1.55
CA THR A 83 15.32 1.21 -2.22
C THR A 83 14.01 1.88 -2.60
N GLY A 84 12.94 1.14 -2.91
CA GLY A 84 11.61 1.70 -3.11
C GLY A 84 11.03 2.39 -1.87
N ILE A 85 11.26 1.86 -0.67
CA ILE A 85 10.86 2.51 0.60
C ILE A 85 11.76 3.71 0.91
N GLN A 86 13.05 3.61 0.57
CA GLN A 86 13.99 4.72 0.69
C GLN A 86 13.61 5.89 -0.23
N ASP A 87 13.16 5.60 -1.45
CA ASP A 87 12.67 6.62 -2.39
C ASP A 87 11.44 7.35 -1.82
N GLN A 88 10.49 6.61 -1.24
CA GLN A 88 9.35 7.22 -0.56
C GLN A 88 9.79 8.08 0.64
N THR A 89 10.77 7.62 1.41
CA THR A 89 11.35 8.37 2.53
C THR A 89 11.97 9.69 2.03
N GLU A 90 12.70 9.65 0.93
CA GLU A 90 13.28 10.85 0.32
C GLU A 90 12.21 11.78 -0.25
N ALA A 91 11.13 11.25 -0.83
CA ALA A 91 9.98 12.04 -1.26
C ALA A 91 9.32 12.77 -0.07
N LEU A 92 9.17 12.10 1.08
CA LEU A 92 8.67 12.74 2.31
C LEU A 92 9.61 13.82 2.83
N ARG A 93 10.93 13.60 2.81
CA ARG A 93 11.93 14.64 3.14
C ARG A 93 11.85 15.81 2.17
N TRP A 94 11.61 15.55 0.88
CA TRP A 94 11.38 16.58 -0.11
C TRP A 94 10.12 17.40 0.21
N VAL A 95 9.01 16.74 0.57
CA VAL A 95 7.77 17.41 1.00
C VAL A 95 8.06 18.34 2.19
N GLN A 96 8.68 17.81 3.25
CA GLN A 96 9.05 18.57 4.44
C GLN A 96 9.86 19.84 4.11
N LYS A 97 10.78 19.73 3.16
CA LYS A 97 11.67 20.84 2.78
C LYS A 97 11.03 21.86 1.83
N ASN A 98 10.12 21.43 0.96
CA ASN A 98 9.73 22.21 -0.22
C ASN A 98 8.23 22.56 -0.30
N ILE A 99 7.35 21.82 0.39
CA ILE A 99 5.91 21.92 0.13
C ILE A 99 5.32 23.29 0.49
N ALA A 100 5.95 24.00 1.42
CA ALA A 100 5.61 25.40 1.71
C ALA A 100 5.68 26.30 0.47
N ALA A 101 6.56 26.04 -0.50
CA ALA A 101 6.60 26.84 -1.74
C ALA A 101 5.32 26.74 -2.58
N PHE A 102 4.52 25.69 -2.37
CA PHE A 102 3.25 25.42 -3.04
C PHE A 102 2.04 25.74 -2.14
N GLY A 103 2.29 26.37 -0.99
CA GLY A 103 1.28 26.73 0.01
C GLY A 103 0.92 25.62 1.00
N GLY A 104 1.60 24.47 0.95
CA GLY A 104 1.38 23.38 1.90
C GLY A 104 2.05 23.61 3.26
N ASP A 105 1.51 23.04 4.32
CA ASP A 105 2.05 23.06 5.67
C ASP A 105 2.88 21.78 5.92
N PRO A 106 4.23 21.87 6.06
CA PRO A 106 5.05 20.69 6.37
C PRO A 106 4.73 20.10 7.74
N ASP A 107 4.09 20.87 8.64
CA ASP A 107 3.66 20.43 9.96
C ASP A 107 2.27 19.74 9.96
N GLN A 108 1.60 19.64 8.79
CA GLN A 108 0.32 18.95 8.61
C GLN A 108 0.33 18.06 7.36
N VAL A 109 1.17 17.04 7.40
CA VAL A 109 1.32 16.05 6.33
C VAL A 109 0.58 14.77 6.68
N THR A 110 -0.33 14.34 5.81
CA THR A 110 -1.01 13.04 5.84
C THR A 110 -0.41 12.13 4.76
N ILE A 111 0.08 10.95 5.11
CA ILE A 111 0.41 9.92 4.11
C ILE A 111 -0.82 9.08 3.81
N ASP A 112 -1.07 8.79 2.53
CA ASP A 112 -2.19 7.97 2.06
C ASP A 112 -1.69 6.98 1.04
N GLY A 113 -1.98 5.70 1.25
CA GLY A 113 -1.58 4.66 0.32
C GLY A 113 -2.63 3.58 0.19
N GLN A 114 -2.60 2.92 -0.96
CA GLN A 114 -3.50 1.82 -1.31
C GLN A 114 -2.71 0.56 -1.70
N SER A 115 -3.17 -0.62 -1.30
CA SER A 115 -2.50 -1.90 -1.63
C SER A 115 -1.05 -1.94 -1.13
N ALA A 116 -0.07 -2.14 -2.01
CA ALA A 116 1.36 -2.04 -1.70
C ALA A 116 1.77 -0.65 -1.15
N GLY A 117 1.05 0.41 -1.55
CA GLY A 117 1.19 1.75 -0.99
C GLY A 117 0.69 1.82 0.46
N ALA A 118 -0.38 1.11 0.79
CA ALA A 118 -0.86 0.99 2.18
C ALA A 118 0.10 0.15 3.04
N SER A 119 0.73 -0.88 2.46
CA SER A 119 1.84 -1.60 3.13
C SER A 119 3.04 -0.69 3.36
N SER A 120 3.30 0.24 2.44
CA SER A 120 4.32 1.26 2.61
C SER A 120 3.96 2.22 3.74
N VAL A 121 2.70 2.68 3.82
CA VAL A 121 2.19 3.47 4.96
C VAL A 121 2.39 2.73 6.29
N GLU A 122 2.06 1.44 6.34
CA GLU A 122 2.31 0.61 7.52
C GLU A 122 3.80 0.54 7.89
N ILE A 123 4.69 0.34 6.91
CA ILE A 123 6.14 0.36 7.15
C ILE A 123 6.58 1.71 7.71
N HIS A 124 6.11 2.82 7.13
CA HIS A 124 6.43 4.17 7.62
C HIS A 124 5.93 4.40 9.04
N LEU A 125 4.75 3.89 9.36
CA LEU A 125 4.12 3.96 10.69
C LEU A 125 4.87 3.19 11.79
N VAL A 126 5.68 2.19 11.44
CA VAL A 126 6.45 1.38 12.40
C VAL A 126 7.96 1.60 12.34
N ALA A 127 8.45 2.37 11.37
CA ALA A 127 9.87 2.65 11.17
C ALA A 127 10.29 3.90 11.98
N PRO A 128 11.12 3.77 13.04
CA PRO A 128 11.46 4.90 13.92
C PRO A 128 12.09 6.09 13.19
N GLN A 129 12.81 5.86 12.09
CA GLN A 129 13.51 6.89 11.33
C GLN A 129 12.58 7.84 10.55
N GLN A 130 11.28 7.54 10.51
CA GLN A 130 10.27 8.36 9.83
C GLN A 130 9.60 9.40 10.76
N GLU A 131 10.03 9.49 12.01
CA GLU A 131 9.51 10.46 12.99
C GLU A 131 9.54 11.90 12.43
N GLY A 132 8.40 12.59 12.55
CA GLY A 132 8.25 13.98 12.14
C GLY A 132 8.09 14.21 10.63
N LEU A 133 8.06 13.16 9.79
CA LEU A 133 7.82 13.32 8.35
C LEU A 133 6.34 13.41 7.98
N PHE A 134 5.46 12.88 8.83
CA PHE A 134 4.00 12.90 8.69
C PHE A 134 3.32 12.95 10.06
N HIS A 135 2.06 13.35 10.05
CA HIS A 135 1.27 13.69 11.23
C HIS A 135 -0.07 12.94 11.28
N GLN A 136 -0.45 12.28 10.17
CA GLN A 136 -1.65 11.48 10.00
C GLN A 136 -1.39 10.39 8.94
N ALA A 137 -2.17 9.32 8.95
CA ALA A 137 -2.06 8.25 7.97
C ALA A 137 -3.43 7.76 7.48
N ILE A 138 -3.50 7.42 6.20
CA ILE A 138 -4.59 6.70 5.56
C ILE A 138 -4.03 5.41 4.96
N ALA A 139 -4.57 4.27 5.36
CA ALA A 139 -4.12 2.96 4.91
C ALA A 139 -5.29 2.20 4.27
N GLN A 140 -5.33 2.17 2.95
CA GLN A 140 -6.42 1.59 2.17
C GLN A 140 -6.01 0.20 1.68
N SER A 141 -6.70 -0.84 2.15
CA SER A 141 -6.57 -2.19 1.58
C SER A 141 -5.12 -2.72 1.72
N VAL A 142 -4.59 -2.71 2.95
CA VAL A 142 -3.17 -2.99 3.26
C VAL A 142 -2.73 -4.36 2.73
N TYR A 143 -1.81 -4.38 1.77
CA TYR A 143 -1.28 -5.61 1.17
C TYR A 143 -0.13 -6.22 1.99
N ARG A 144 -0.44 -6.90 3.09
CA ARG A 144 0.59 -7.55 3.90
C ARG A 144 1.13 -8.82 3.23
N THR A 145 2.35 -8.73 2.70
CA THR A 145 3.13 -9.90 2.25
C THR A 145 4.12 -10.33 3.33
N PRO A 146 4.56 -11.61 3.34
CA PRO A 146 5.66 -12.01 4.21
C PRO A 146 6.87 -11.11 3.97
N LEU A 147 7.56 -10.68 5.03
CA LEU A 147 8.81 -9.92 4.95
C LEU A 147 10.00 -10.89 5.10
N PRO A 148 10.62 -11.32 3.99
CA PRO A 148 11.74 -12.24 4.06
C PRO A 148 12.99 -11.58 4.63
N THR A 149 13.90 -12.41 5.12
CA THR A 149 15.29 -12.00 5.34
C THR A 149 16.01 -11.86 3.99
N PRO A 150 17.11 -11.10 3.92
CA PRO A 150 17.92 -10.98 2.71
C PRO A 150 18.39 -12.34 2.17
N GLU A 151 18.72 -13.30 3.05
CA GLU A 151 19.16 -14.65 2.68
C GLU A 151 18.05 -15.44 1.95
N GLN A 152 16.79 -15.23 2.34
CA GLN A 152 15.65 -15.87 1.67
C GLN A 152 15.42 -15.33 0.25
N GLN A 153 15.94 -14.14 -0.08
CA GLN A 153 15.84 -13.52 -1.40
C GLN A 153 17.03 -13.82 -2.32
N GLU A 154 18.12 -14.38 -1.80
CA GLU A 154 19.31 -14.73 -2.60
C GLU A 154 19.00 -15.62 -3.83
N PRO A 155 18.12 -16.65 -3.75
CA PRO A 155 17.77 -17.44 -4.93
C PRO A 155 17.08 -16.63 -6.03
N LEU A 156 16.23 -15.65 -5.67
CA LEU A 156 15.55 -14.78 -6.62
C LEU A 156 16.54 -13.79 -7.25
N PHE A 157 17.45 -13.22 -6.45
CA PHE A 157 18.56 -12.40 -6.93
C PHE A 157 19.40 -13.14 -7.97
N ASN A 158 19.83 -14.37 -7.67
CA ASN A 158 20.65 -15.17 -8.57
C ASN A 158 19.92 -15.50 -9.88
N PHE A 159 18.64 -15.88 -9.81
CA PHE A 159 17.81 -16.11 -10.99
C PHE A 159 17.71 -14.87 -11.88
N PHE A 160 17.47 -13.70 -11.27
CA PHE A 160 17.41 -12.43 -11.99
C PHE A 160 18.75 -12.09 -12.65
N ALA A 161 19.85 -12.21 -11.92
CA ALA A 161 21.18 -11.97 -12.43
C ALA A 161 21.52 -12.90 -13.60
N GLU A 162 21.27 -14.21 -13.48
CA GLU A 162 21.48 -15.19 -14.54
C GLU A 162 20.64 -14.86 -15.79
N THR A 163 19.35 -14.56 -15.59
CA THR A 163 18.42 -14.26 -16.70
C THR A 163 18.78 -12.96 -17.40
N ALA A 164 19.30 -11.98 -16.68
CA ALA A 164 19.82 -10.73 -17.24
C ALA A 164 21.17 -10.90 -17.97
N GLY A 165 21.79 -12.08 -17.92
CA GLY A 165 23.11 -12.36 -18.51
C GLY A 165 24.28 -11.97 -17.61
N CYS A 166 24.04 -11.78 -16.32
CA CYS A 166 24.98 -11.31 -15.30
C CYS A 166 25.25 -12.34 -14.18
N GLY A 167 24.96 -13.63 -14.40
CA GLY A 167 25.30 -14.71 -13.45
C GLY A 167 26.80 -14.98 -13.40
N LEU A 168 27.56 -14.12 -12.70
CA LEU A 168 29.01 -14.19 -12.57
C LEU A 168 29.41 -14.80 -11.22
N SER A 169 30.67 -15.26 -11.12
CA SER A 169 31.18 -15.96 -9.93
C SER A 169 31.40 -15.07 -8.70
N ASN A 170 31.38 -13.75 -8.87
CA ASN A 170 31.65 -12.77 -7.82
C ASN A 170 30.55 -11.71 -7.78
N LEU A 171 30.02 -11.42 -6.60
CA LEU A 171 28.90 -10.49 -6.44
C LEU A 171 29.22 -9.07 -6.93
N ALA A 172 30.43 -8.56 -6.70
CA ALA A 172 30.80 -7.23 -7.17
C ALA A 172 30.82 -7.16 -8.72
N GLU A 173 31.25 -8.23 -9.39
CA GLU A 173 31.20 -8.34 -10.85
C GLU A 173 29.75 -8.47 -11.34
N THR A 174 28.93 -9.28 -10.67
CA THR A 174 27.49 -9.42 -10.94
C THR A 174 26.78 -8.06 -10.85
N MET A 175 27.00 -7.30 -9.76
CA MET A 175 26.40 -5.97 -9.60
C MET A 175 26.92 -4.96 -10.63
N ALA A 176 28.21 -5.00 -10.97
CA ALA A 176 28.76 -4.16 -12.05
C ALA A 176 28.13 -4.49 -13.41
N CYS A 177 27.91 -5.78 -13.69
CA CYS A 177 27.20 -6.23 -14.89
C CYS A 177 25.75 -5.75 -14.89
N LEU A 178 25.00 -5.96 -13.80
CA LEU A 178 23.60 -5.56 -13.68
C LEU A 178 23.42 -4.04 -13.87
N ARG A 179 24.29 -3.22 -13.29
CA ARG A 179 24.29 -1.76 -13.46
C ARG A 179 24.59 -1.30 -14.89
N ASN A 180 25.24 -2.14 -15.69
CA ASN A 180 25.57 -1.86 -17.09
C ASN A 180 24.66 -2.59 -18.09
N ALA A 181 23.76 -3.45 -17.61
CA ALA A 181 22.83 -4.18 -18.44
C ALA A 181 21.79 -3.23 -19.04
N SER A 182 21.26 -3.59 -20.21
CA SER A 182 20.18 -2.81 -20.81
C SER A 182 18.90 -2.94 -19.99
N VAL A 183 18.08 -1.88 -19.93
CA VAL A 183 16.72 -1.93 -19.36
C VAL A 183 15.91 -3.08 -19.93
N TYR A 184 16.08 -3.40 -21.22
CA TYR A 184 15.40 -4.54 -21.84
C TYR A 184 15.78 -5.87 -21.18
N SER A 185 17.07 -6.10 -20.91
CA SER A 185 17.55 -7.31 -20.25
C SER A 185 17.02 -7.42 -18.81
N LEU A 186 17.03 -6.30 -18.09
CA LEU A 186 16.54 -6.25 -16.71
C LEU A 186 15.02 -6.44 -16.63
N ALA A 187 14.26 -5.77 -17.51
CA ALA A 187 12.81 -5.94 -17.61
C ALA A 187 12.44 -7.37 -18.00
N HIS A 188 13.19 -8.00 -18.92
CA HIS A 188 12.96 -9.40 -19.26
C HIS A 188 13.22 -10.33 -18.07
N ALA A 189 14.29 -10.11 -17.32
CA ALA A 189 14.60 -10.88 -16.11
C ALA A 189 13.56 -10.69 -15.01
N GLN A 190 13.03 -9.47 -14.86
CA GLN A 190 11.89 -9.16 -13.99
C GLN A 190 10.65 -9.96 -14.39
N ASP A 191 10.22 -9.88 -15.65
CA ASP A 191 9.05 -10.60 -16.15
C ASP A 191 9.20 -12.11 -15.96
N ALA A 192 10.39 -12.65 -16.27
CA ALA A 192 10.69 -14.06 -16.07
C ALA A 192 10.61 -14.48 -14.59
N SER A 193 11.00 -13.60 -13.68
CA SER A 193 10.92 -13.84 -12.23
C SER A 193 9.47 -14.03 -11.78
N SER A 194 8.54 -13.24 -12.33
CA SER A 194 7.10 -13.37 -12.07
C SER A 194 6.54 -14.72 -12.57
N TYR A 195 6.98 -15.21 -13.73
CA TYR A 195 6.52 -16.51 -14.28
C TYR A 195 7.07 -17.73 -13.52
N VAL A 196 8.26 -17.62 -12.91
CA VAL A 196 8.83 -18.70 -12.09
C VAL A 196 8.22 -18.74 -10.68
N ALA A 197 7.64 -17.62 -10.22
CA ALA A 197 6.85 -17.57 -8.99
C ALA A 197 5.50 -18.29 -9.12
N GLU A 198 4.89 -18.26 -10.31
CA GLU A 198 3.55 -18.83 -10.57
C GLU A 198 3.54 -20.27 -11.11
N SER A 199 4.67 -20.80 -11.60
CA SER A 199 4.71 -22.15 -12.20
C SER A 199 4.82 -23.26 -11.15
N PRO A 200 3.91 -24.27 -11.14
CA PRO A 200 4.08 -25.48 -10.33
C PRO A 200 5.21 -26.40 -10.87
N VAL A 201 5.77 -26.10 -12.04
CA VAL A 201 6.70 -26.99 -12.76
C VAL A 201 7.74 -26.18 -13.51
N ARG A 202 8.93 -25.93 -12.91
CA ARG A 202 10.24 -26.19 -13.55
C ARG A 202 11.54 -25.83 -12.79
N CYS A 203 11.51 -25.35 -11.56
CA CYS A 203 12.71 -25.36 -10.71
C CYS A 203 12.34 -25.78 -9.28
N SER A 204 12.19 -27.09 -9.09
CA SER A 204 12.50 -27.71 -7.80
C SER A 204 14.03 -27.66 -7.65
N VAL A 205 14.54 -26.53 -7.17
CA VAL A 205 15.81 -26.55 -6.45
C VAL A 205 15.46 -27.24 -5.14
N SER A 206 16.03 -28.42 -4.93
CA SER A 206 15.75 -29.31 -3.82
C SER A 206 15.63 -28.56 -2.48
N GLY A 207 14.41 -28.45 -1.95
CA GLY A 207 14.18 -28.21 -0.52
C GLY A 207 13.32 -27.03 -0.07
N SER A 208 12.83 -26.13 -0.94
CA SER A 208 11.96 -25.02 -0.48
C SER A 208 10.64 -24.95 -1.25
N SER A 209 9.56 -25.37 -0.59
CA SER A 209 8.17 -25.27 -1.03
C SER A 209 7.54 -23.95 -0.56
N SER A 210 8.04 -22.81 -1.02
CA SER A 210 7.41 -21.52 -0.72
C SER A 210 7.40 -20.60 -1.94
N SER A 211 6.35 -20.74 -2.75
CA SER A 211 5.95 -19.79 -3.81
C SER A 211 5.83 -18.35 -3.28
N ALA A 212 5.46 -18.18 -2.01
CA ALA A 212 5.28 -16.88 -1.41
C ALA A 212 6.56 -16.11 -1.08
N PHE A 213 7.78 -16.63 -1.26
CA PHE A 213 9.03 -15.86 -1.10
C PHE A 213 9.69 -15.45 -2.43
N LYS A 214 9.09 -15.83 -3.57
CA LYS A 214 9.64 -15.60 -4.92
C LYS A 214 9.11 -14.33 -5.59
N ALA A 215 9.02 -13.23 -4.86
CA ALA A 215 8.53 -11.96 -5.38
C ALA A 215 9.33 -10.79 -4.79
N TRP A 216 9.60 -9.80 -5.63
CA TRP A 216 10.25 -8.54 -5.27
C TRP A 216 9.37 -7.74 -4.33
N ARG A 217 9.87 -7.48 -3.14
CA ARG A 217 9.14 -6.81 -2.07
C ARG A 217 10.11 -6.33 -0.99
N PRO A 218 9.65 -5.56 0.01
CA PRO A 218 10.49 -5.20 1.14
C PRO A 218 11.06 -6.41 1.90
N VAL A 219 12.28 -6.27 2.42
CA VAL A 219 13.00 -7.27 3.24
C VAL A 219 13.32 -6.72 4.62
N LEU A 220 13.59 -7.62 5.59
CA LEU A 220 14.14 -7.25 6.90
C LEU A 220 15.58 -6.75 6.73
N ASP A 221 15.76 -5.45 6.53
CA ASP A 221 17.08 -4.84 6.25
C ASP A 221 17.86 -4.46 7.52
N GLY A 222 17.25 -4.57 8.71
CA GLY A 222 17.86 -4.17 9.97
C GLY A 222 18.05 -2.66 10.13
N LYS A 223 17.59 -1.86 9.17
CA LYS A 223 17.69 -0.40 9.11
C LYS A 223 16.30 0.22 9.20
N ILE A 224 15.59 0.34 8.06
CA ILE A 224 14.22 0.89 8.00
C ILE A 224 13.22 -0.14 8.51
N ILE A 225 13.43 -1.41 8.12
CA ILE A 225 12.58 -2.54 8.50
C ILE A 225 13.41 -3.44 9.40
N SER A 226 13.54 -3.03 10.67
CA SER A 226 14.31 -3.76 11.68
C SER A 226 13.57 -4.96 12.25
N GLN A 227 12.24 -4.95 12.19
CA GLN A 227 11.36 -6.02 12.62
C GLN A 227 10.07 -5.99 11.80
N ARG A 228 9.29 -7.08 11.87
CA ARG A 228 8.02 -7.19 11.15
C ARG A 228 7.00 -6.18 11.70
N PRO A 229 6.17 -5.55 10.85
CA PRO A 229 5.16 -4.59 11.29
C PRO A 229 4.25 -5.15 12.40
N THR A 230 3.77 -6.38 12.30
CA THR A 230 2.96 -6.99 13.38
C THR A 230 3.69 -7.01 14.71
N ALA A 231 4.99 -7.36 14.73
CA ALA A 231 5.78 -7.36 15.96
C ALA A 231 6.00 -5.94 16.50
N SER A 232 6.26 -4.95 15.64
CA SER A 232 6.30 -3.54 16.04
C SER A 232 4.99 -3.08 16.67
N ILE A 233 3.88 -3.40 16.01
CA ILE A 233 2.53 -3.02 16.40
C ILE A 233 2.18 -3.62 17.77
N LEU A 234 2.40 -4.93 17.95
CA LEU A 234 2.14 -5.62 19.21
C LEU A 234 3.05 -5.14 20.36
N ALA A 235 4.27 -4.71 20.04
CA ALA A 235 5.19 -4.12 21.01
C ALA A 235 4.86 -2.65 21.35
N GLY A 236 3.92 -2.02 20.66
CA GLY A 236 3.62 -0.59 20.79
C GLY A 236 4.69 0.33 20.17
N ASN A 237 5.59 -0.22 19.35
CA ASN A 237 6.62 0.53 18.62
C ASN A 237 6.01 1.14 17.35
N ILE A 238 5.14 2.13 17.52
CA ILE A 238 4.38 2.78 16.45
C ILE A 238 4.49 4.30 16.52
N HIS A 239 4.35 4.97 15.37
CA HIS A 239 4.04 6.40 15.31
C HIS A 239 2.56 6.61 15.61
N ALA A 240 2.24 7.15 16.78
CA ALA A 240 0.88 7.37 17.25
C ALA A 240 0.23 8.63 16.62
N VAL A 241 0.01 8.58 15.30
CA VAL A 241 -0.70 9.62 14.53
C VAL A 241 -2.13 9.18 14.23
N PRO A 242 -3.11 10.11 14.10
CA PRO A 242 -4.47 9.75 13.69
C PRO A 242 -4.47 8.85 12.43
N LEU A 243 -5.35 7.85 12.43
CA LEU A 243 -5.38 6.80 11.41
C LEU A 243 -6.79 6.63 10.81
N LEU A 244 -6.90 6.69 9.48
CA LEU A 244 -8.04 6.18 8.71
C LEU A 244 -7.61 4.87 8.05
N VAL A 245 -8.26 3.75 8.35
CA VAL A 245 -7.84 2.44 7.83
C VAL A 245 -9.04 1.60 7.41
N GLY A 246 -8.91 0.85 6.32
CA GLY A 246 -10.01 0.01 5.87
C GLY A 246 -9.60 -0.94 4.76
N ALA A 247 -10.59 -1.71 4.33
CA ALA A 247 -10.45 -2.77 3.35
C ALA A 247 -11.73 -2.86 2.51
N THR A 248 -11.65 -3.45 1.34
CA THR A 248 -12.82 -3.82 0.54
C THR A 248 -13.55 -5.01 1.15
N SER A 249 -14.78 -5.27 0.70
CA SER A 249 -15.60 -6.35 1.27
C SER A 249 -15.16 -7.74 0.80
N ASN A 250 -14.36 -7.81 -0.26
CA ASN A 250 -13.82 -9.04 -0.84
C ASN A 250 -12.34 -8.86 -1.21
N GLU A 251 -11.50 -8.44 -0.25
CA GLU A 251 -10.05 -8.20 -0.43
C GLU A 251 -9.23 -9.37 -1.01
N SER A 252 -9.80 -10.58 -1.11
CA SER A 252 -9.04 -11.81 -1.34
C SER A 252 -8.15 -11.74 -2.60
N LEU A 253 -6.85 -11.58 -2.39
CA LEU A 253 -5.81 -11.70 -3.42
C LEU A 253 -5.46 -13.15 -3.77
N SER A 254 -6.29 -14.11 -3.34
CA SER A 254 -6.04 -15.53 -3.53
C SER A 254 -6.50 -16.00 -4.91
N SER A 255 -5.57 -16.06 -5.87
CA SER A 255 -5.79 -16.61 -7.22
C SER A 255 -5.84 -18.14 -7.25
N GLY A 256 -6.65 -18.77 -6.38
CA GLY A 256 -6.78 -20.23 -6.30
C GLY A 256 -8.22 -20.69 -6.19
N THR A 257 -8.53 -21.86 -6.76
CA THR A 257 -9.88 -22.48 -6.72
C THR A 257 -10.31 -22.90 -5.31
N ASN A 258 -9.42 -22.80 -4.32
CA ASN A 258 -9.68 -23.09 -2.92
C ASN A 258 -8.83 -22.17 -2.02
N LEU A 259 -9.49 -21.39 -1.16
CA LEU A 259 -8.93 -20.49 -0.16
C LEU A 259 -7.86 -21.16 0.71
N SER A 260 -8.06 -22.43 1.08
CA SER A 260 -7.12 -23.20 1.89
C SER A 260 -5.80 -23.51 1.17
N SER A 261 -5.81 -23.67 -0.17
CA SER A 261 -4.57 -23.91 -0.93
C SER A 261 -3.77 -22.63 -1.15
N SER A 262 -4.44 -21.51 -1.38
CA SER A 262 -3.79 -20.21 -1.55
C SER A 262 -3.18 -19.73 -0.24
N LEU A 263 -3.90 -19.90 0.88
CA LEU A 263 -3.39 -19.50 2.19
C LEU A 263 -2.25 -20.40 2.69
N LYS A 264 -2.25 -21.71 2.39
CA LYS A 264 -1.09 -22.58 2.65
C LYS A 264 0.17 -22.19 1.86
N SER A 265 0.01 -21.50 0.72
CA SER A 265 1.14 -20.97 -0.06
C SER A 265 1.80 -19.77 0.64
N PHE A 266 1.01 -18.90 1.28
CA PHE A 266 1.49 -17.72 2.01
C PHE A 266 1.84 -17.99 3.48
N PHE A 267 1.15 -18.95 4.10
CA PHE A 267 1.17 -19.26 5.53
C PHE A 267 1.07 -20.80 5.74
N PRO A 268 2.16 -21.55 5.51
CA PRO A 268 2.14 -23.02 5.49
C PRO A 268 1.80 -23.68 6.84
N LEU A 269 1.73 -22.91 7.93
CA LEU A 269 1.42 -23.38 9.28
C LEU A 269 -0.01 -23.07 9.76
N LEU A 270 -0.86 -22.42 8.96
CA LEU A 270 -2.27 -22.19 9.30
C LEU A 270 -3.10 -23.48 9.22
N SER A 271 -3.99 -23.66 10.20
CA SER A 271 -5.03 -24.69 10.28
C SER A 271 -6.21 -24.35 9.36
N THR A 272 -7.03 -25.33 8.97
CA THR A 272 -8.19 -25.13 8.07
C THR A 272 -9.27 -24.21 8.68
N GLU A 273 -9.30 -24.05 10.00
CA GLU A 273 -10.24 -23.17 10.72
C GLU A 273 -9.83 -21.69 10.66
N ASP A 274 -8.59 -21.40 10.25
CA ASP A 274 -7.96 -20.06 10.30
C ASP A 274 -8.28 -19.18 9.07
N LEU A 275 -9.08 -19.69 8.12
CA LEU A 275 -8.91 -19.39 6.70
C LEU A 275 -10.10 -18.70 6.03
N THR A 276 -10.71 -17.71 6.67
CA THR A 276 -11.58 -16.77 5.95
C THR A 276 -11.27 -15.36 6.44
N GLU A 277 -10.55 -14.61 5.59
CA GLU A 277 -10.27 -13.18 5.71
C GLU A 277 -9.16 -12.79 6.72
N PHE A 278 -7.94 -12.64 6.20
CA PHE A 278 -6.88 -11.88 6.84
C PHE A 278 -7.18 -10.39 6.61
N ASN A 279 -7.57 -9.64 7.65
CA ASN A 279 -7.85 -8.21 7.52
C ASN A 279 -6.81 -7.38 8.28
N ALA A 280 -5.77 -6.93 7.56
CA ALA A 280 -4.73 -6.06 8.12
C ALA A 280 -5.30 -4.75 8.69
N ALA A 281 -6.43 -4.28 8.16
CA ALA A 281 -7.08 -3.08 8.66
C ALA A 281 -7.56 -3.24 10.10
N GLU A 282 -8.01 -4.42 10.51
CA GLU A 282 -8.41 -4.70 11.90
C GLU A 282 -7.22 -4.70 12.85
N ILE A 283 -6.10 -5.35 12.47
CA ILE A 283 -4.88 -5.36 13.29
C ILE A 283 -4.37 -3.94 13.52
N MET A 284 -4.34 -3.12 12.48
CA MET A 284 -3.94 -1.72 12.60
C MET A 284 -4.97 -0.90 13.39
N GLY A 285 -6.27 -1.05 13.09
CA GLY A 285 -7.34 -0.34 13.78
C GLY A 285 -7.34 -0.61 15.29
N ASP A 286 -7.19 -1.86 15.68
CA ASP A 286 -7.05 -2.31 17.06
C ASP A 286 -5.89 -1.63 17.76
N ALA A 287 -4.70 -1.73 17.19
CA ALA A 287 -3.50 -1.22 17.82
C ALA A 287 -3.48 0.32 17.93
N TRP A 288 -3.85 1.03 16.85
CA TRP A 288 -3.83 2.50 16.85
C TRP A 288 -4.94 3.10 17.71
N SER A 289 -6.12 2.48 17.79
CA SER A 289 -7.25 3.04 18.55
C SER A 289 -7.00 3.17 20.06
N THR A 290 -5.97 2.49 20.57
CA THR A 290 -5.53 2.62 21.98
C THR A 290 -4.57 3.79 22.21
N HIS A 291 -3.98 4.34 21.15
CA HIS A 291 -2.96 5.38 21.21
C HIS A 291 -3.44 6.73 20.65
N THR A 292 -4.34 6.71 19.66
CA THR A 292 -4.77 7.91 18.93
C THR A 292 -6.15 7.73 18.30
N ASP A 293 -6.69 8.82 17.76
CA ASP A 293 -7.97 8.80 17.06
C ASP A 293 -7.86 7.95 15.79
N THR A 294 -8.68 6.91 15.72
CA THR A 294 -8.66 5.91 14.66
C THR A 294 -10.06 5.73 14.11
N TYR A 295 -10.17 5.64 12.79
CA TYR A 295 -11.42 5.49 12.06
C TYR A 295 -11.28 4.30 11.12
N MET A 296 -12.23 3.37 11.22
CA MET A 296 -12.24 2.18 10.38
C MET A 296 -13.34 2.23 9.32
N TYR A 297 -13.07 1.69 8.13
CA TYR A 297 -14.11 1.43 7.13
C TYR A 297 -14.03 0.04 6.50
N ARG A 298 -15.15 -0.34 5.88
CA ARG A 298 -15.25 -1.38 4.86
C ARG A 298 -15.84 -0.76 3.59
N TYR A 299 -15.13 -0.87 2.47
CA TYR A 299 -15.62 -0.43 1.17
C TYR A 299 -16.47 -1.52 0.53
N ASN A 300 -17.68 -1.17 0.09
CA ASN A 300 -18.72 -2.13 -0.30
C ASN A 300 -19.42 -1.76 -1.62
N THR A 301 -18.71 -1.08 -2.51
CA THR A 301 -19.22 -0.74 -3.85
C THR A 301 -18.41 -1.47 -4.92
N PRO A 302 -19.01 -2.37 -5.72
CA PRO A 302 -18.29 -3.13 -6.74
C PRO A 302 -17.62 -2.25 -7.80
N ASN A 303 -16.58 -2.78 -8.44
CA ASN A 303 -16.05 -2.22 -9.68
C ASN A 303 -16.96 -2.68 -10.85
N PRO A 304 -17.47 -1.79 -11.71
CA PRO A 304 -18.34 -2.16 -12.83
C PRO A 304 -17.68 -3.07 -13.88
N GLU A 305 -16.35 -3.18 -13.89
CA GLU A 305 -15.64 -4.16 -14.73
C GLU A 305 -15.75 -5.59 -14.18
N ASP A 306 -15.92 -5.75 -12.86
CA ASP A 306 -15.96 -7.05 -12.23
C ASP A 306 -17.35 -7.70 -12.39
N ALA A 307 -17.45 -8.58 -13.38
CA ALA A 307 -18.65 -9.36 -13.66
C ALA A 307 -19.07 -10.29 -12.51
N SER A 308 -18.21 -10.51 -11.50
CA SER A 308 -18.55 -11.30 -10.32
C SER A 308 -19.55 -10.58 -9.40
N GLY A 309 -19.60 -9.24 -9.47
CA GLY A 309 -20.37 -8.40 -8.54
C GLY A 309 -19.78 -8.34 -7.12
N LEU A 310 -18.57 -8.86 -6.92
CA LEU A 310 -17.82 -8.77 -5.68
C LEU A 310 -17.17 -7.39 -5.54
N VAL A 311 -16.81 -7.04 -4.32
CA VAL A 311 -16.08 -5.80 -4.01
C VAL A 311 -14.62 -6.16 -3.78
N GLU A 312 -13.93 -6.49 -4.87
CA GLU A 312 -12.57 -7.01 -4.84
C GLU A 312 -11.53 -5.97 -4.40
N HIS A 313 -10.29 -6.43 -4.18
CA HIS A 313 -9.15 -5.57 -3.87
C HIS A 313 -9.03 -4.39 -4.86
N ALA A 314 -8.81 -3.19 -4.34
CA ALA A 314 -8.72 -1.94 -5.12
C ALA A 314 -10.00 -1.49 -5.85
N ALA A 315 -11.17 -2.07 -5.52
CA ALA A 315 -12.46 -1.62 -6.07
C ALA A 315 -12.80 -0.15 -5.74
N GLU A 316 -12.11 0.50 -4.81
CA GLU A 316 -12.25 1.92 -4.49
C GLU A 316 -11.51 2.84 -5.46
N ILE A 317 -10.45 2.35 -6.12
CA ILE A 317 -9.56 3.18 -6.96
C ILE A 317 -10.32 3.79 -8.15
N TRP A 318 -11.20 3.03 -8.80
CA TRP A 318 -11.97 3.54 -9.94
C TRP A 318 -12.90 4.69 -9.52
N MET A 319 -13.44 4.68 -8.30
CA MET A 319 -14.20 5.81 -7.77
C MET A 319 -13.29 7.01 -7.55
N MET A 320 -12.20 6.82 -6.80
CA MET A 320 -11.31 7.89 -6.37
C MET A 320 -10.59 8.61 -7.53
N PHE A 321 -10.40 7.93 -8.67
CA PHE A 321 -9.74 8.44 -9.87
C PHE A 321 -10.65 8.47 -11.12
N LYS A 322 -11.93 8.83 -10.93
CA LYS A 322 -12.88 9.18 -12.02
C LYS A 322 -13.01 8.12 -13.12
N GLY A 323 -13.21 6.86 -12.76
CA GLY A 323 -13.43 5.80 -13.73
C GLY A 323 -12.17 5.19 -14.33
N VAL A 324 -10.98 5.59 -13.87
CA VAL A 324 -9.72 4.96 -14.31
C VAL A 324 -9.56 3.61 -13.61
N VAL A 325 -9.55 2.54 -14.39
CA VAL A 325 -9.19 1.19 -13.94
C VAL A 325 -7.84 0.80 -14.53
N THR A 326 -6.93 0.37 -13.66
CA THR A 326 -5.57 -0.05 -14.04
C THR A 326 -5.48 -1.56 -14.18
N GLY A 327 -5.12 -2.03 -15.37
CA GLY A 327 -4.73 -3.41 -15.58
C GLY A 327 -3.31 -3.69 -15.10
N THR A 328 -3.02 -4.97 -14.85
CA THR A 328 -1.72 -5.48 -14.34
C THR A 328 -0.51 -5.14 -15.22
N ASN A 329 -0.74 -4.79 -16.49
CA ASN A 329 0.31 -4.46 -17.45
C ASN A 329 0.57 -2.94 -17.57
N GLY A 330 0.07 -2.13 -16.63
CA GLY A 330 0.15 -0.66 -16.66
C GLY A 330 -0.74 -0.03 -17.74
N THR A 331 -1.78 -0.74 -18.19
CA THR A 331 -2.80 -0.20 -19.10
C THR A 331 -3.93 0.41 -18.30
N ALA A 332 -4.40 1.60 -18.67
CA ALA A 332 -5.58 2.21 -18.07
C ALA A 332 -6.77 2.12 -19.02
N VAL A 333 -7.92 1.70 -18.51
CA VAL A 333 -9.21 1.80 -19.19
C VAL A 333 -10.08 2.80 -18.44
N PHE A 334 -10.73 3.68 -19.19
CA PHE A 334 -11.65 4.66 -18.63
C PHE A 334 -13.09 4.17 -18.77
N TYR A 335 -13.80 4.12 -17.65
CA TYR A 335 -15.22 3.82 -17.58
C TYR A 335 -16.00 5.09 -17.22
N PRO A 336 -17.00 5.49 -18.03
CA PRO A 336 -17.85 6.62 -17.69
C PRO A 336 -18.56 6.37 -16.35
N GLN A 337 -18.53 7.38 -15.48
CA GLN A 337 -19.28 7.39 -14.23
C GLN A 337 -20.71 7.91 -14.47
N SER A 338 -21.68 7.27 -13.83
CA SER A 338 -23.03 7.77 -13.70
C SER A 338 -23.09 8.93 -12.70
N ALA A 339 -24.22 9.63 -12.64
CA ALA A 339 -24.41 10.69 -11.66
C ALA A 339 -24.41 10.17 -10.21
N ALA A 340 -24.79 8.91 -9.98
CA ALA A 340 -24.73 8.28 -8.66
C ALA A 340 -23.28 7.98 -8.27
N ASP A 341 -22.48 7.48 -9.22
CA ASP A 341 -21.04 7.27 -9.03
C ASP A 341 -20.36 8.60 -8.69
N GLU A 342 -20.57 9.65 -9.48
CA GLU A 342 -20.00 10.98 -9.23
C GLU A 342 -20.39 11.52 -7.84
N ALA A 343 -21.64 11.35 -7.43
CA ALA A 343 -22.07 11.72 -6.08
C ALA A 343 -21.35 10.90 -5.01
N PHE A 344 -21.12 9.60 -5.21
CA PHE A 344 -20.36 8.80 -4.25
C PHE A 344 -18.88 9.19 -4.22
N VAL A 345 -18.26 9.50 -5.36
CA VAL A 345 -16.90 10.05 -5.44
C VAL A 345 -16.79 11.34 -4.64
N GLU A 346 -17.75 12.26 -4.76
CA GLU A 346 -17.77 13.49 -3.98
C GLU A 346 -17.80 13.19 -2.47
N GLU A 347 -18.58 12.20 -2.04
CA GLU A 347 -18.65 11.79 -0.64
C GLU A 347 -17.32 11.21 -0.13
N LEU A 348 -16.68 10.31 -0.90
CA LEU A 348 -15.38 9.74 -0.56
C LEU A 348 -14.31 10.84 -0.44
N ILE A 349 -14.17 11.70 -1.44
CA ILE A 349 -13.20 12.80 -1.42
C ILE A 349 -13.45 13.74 -0.22
N ALA A 350 -14.72 14.01 0.11
CA ALA A 350 -15.05 14.86 1.25
C ALA A 350 -14.63 14.21 2.59
N TYR A 351 -14.81 12.90 2.77
CA TYR A 351 -14.34 12.20 3.96
C TYR A 351 -12.81 12.20 4.05
N TRP A 352 -12.12 11.82 2.97
CA TRP A 352 -10.66 11.75 2.94
C TRP A 352 -10.06 13.13 3.22
N LEU A 353 -10.52 14.17 2.53
CA LEU A 353 -10.00 15.52 2.71
C LEU A 353 -10.49 16.19 3.99
N SER A 354 -11.61 15.75 4.58
CA SER A 354 -11.94 16.12 5.95
C SER A 354 -10.89 15.58 6.91
N PHE A 355 -10.56 14.29 6.80
CA PHE A 355 -9.54 13.66 7.62
C PHE A 355 -8.19 14.36 7.46
N VAL A 356 -7.71 14.57 6.24
CA VAL A 356 -6.44 15.29 5.95
C VAL A 356 -6.40 16.69 6.59
N ARG A 357 -7.54 17.38 6.67
CA ARG A 357 -7.60 18.76 7.16
C ARG A 357 -7.78 18.88 8.67
N SER A 358 -8.23 17.84 9.36
CA SER A 358 -8.63 17.96 10.78
C SER A 358 -8.29 16.78 11.67
N GLY A 359 -7.76 15.68 11.15
CA GLY A 359 -7.67 14.42 11.90
C GLY A 359 -8.99 13.65 11.98
N SER A 360 -10.09 14.18 11.45
CA SER A 360 -11.40 13.55 11.54
C SER A 360 -12.13 13.54 10.19
N PRO A 361 -12.70 12.40 9.75
CA PRO A 361 -13.53 12.37 8.56
C PRO A 361 -14.83 13.17 8.72
N ASN A 362 -15.19 13.61 9.93
CA ASN A 362 -16.50 14.26 10.19
C ASN A 362 -16.51 15.78 10.08
N THR A 363 -15.36 16.46 10.26
CA THR A 363 -15.32 17.92 10.40
C THR A 363 -15.84 18.65 9.16
N PHE A 364 -15.53 18.13 7.98
CA PHE A 364 -15.82 18.75 6.68
C PHE A 364 -16.51 17.78 5.71
N LYS A 365 -17.12 16.69 6.22
CA LYS A 365 -17.92 15.78 5.39
C LYS A 365 -19.11 16.50 4.76
N LEU A 366 -19.68 15.89 3.72
CA LEU A 366 -20.93 16.36 3.14
C LEU A 366 -22.07 16.26 4.17
N ALA A 367 -23.02 17.20 4.11
CA ALA A 367 -24.16 17.23 5.02
C ALA A 367 -25.02 15.95 4.98
N ARG A 368 -25.09 15.29 3.81
CA ARG A 368 -25.81 14.03 3.62
C ARG A 368 -25.06 12.80 4.15
N ALA A 369 -23.75 12.90 4.34
CA ALA A 369 -22.91 11.78 4.72
C ALA A 369 -23.05 11.49 6.23
N PRO A 370 -23.16 10.22 6.65
CA PRO A 370 -23.34 9.86 8.05
C PRO A 370 -22.17 10.31 8.94
N GLU A 371 -22.38 10.33 10.25
CA GLU A 371 -21.26 10.44 11.19
C GLU A 371 -20.44 9.15 11.17
N TRP A 372 -19.13 9.30 11.02
CA TRP A 372 -18.17 8.22 11.07
C TRP A 372 -17.65 8.08 12.51
N PRO A 373 -17.98 6.98 13.20
CA PRO A 373 -17.60 6.81 14.60
C PRO A 373 -16.09 6.62 14.74
N LEU A 374 -15.54 7.12 15.84
CA LEU A 374 -14.22 6.69 16.29
C LEU A 374 -14.25 5.18 16.53
N TYR A 375 -13.28 4.48 15.98
CA TYR A 375 -13.10 3.06 16.23
C TYR A 375 -12.63 2.85 17.67
N ARG A 376 -13.32 1.95 18.37
CA ARG A 376 -12.92 1.43 19.68
C ARG A 376 -13.21 -0.06 19.68
N GLN A 377 -12.28 -0.87 20.18
CA GLN A 377 -12.48 -2.32 20.34
C GLN A 377 -13.79 -2.66 21.07
N SER A 378 -14.18 -1.86 22.06
CA SER A 378 -15.40 -2.10 22.84
C SER A 378 -16.69 -1.93 22.05
N THR A 379 -16.69 -1.09 21.00
CA THR A 379 -17.88 -0.85 20.16
C THR A 379 -17.81 -1.63 18.85
N GLY A 380 -16.59 -1.87 18.34
CA GLY A 380 -16.35 -2.53 17.07
C GLY A 380 -17.06 -1.83 15.91
N GLN A 381 -17.24 -0.50 15.96
CA GLN A 381 -18.00 0.21 14.92
C GLN A 381 -17.09 0.71 13.79
N ARG A 382 -17.48 0.45 12.55
CA ARG A 382 -16.82 0.97 11.34
C ARG A 382 -17.82 1.57 10.36
N MET A 383 -17.35 2.44 9.48
CA MET A 383 -18.15 2.94 8.36
C MET A 383 -18.19 1.91 7.23
N VAL A 384 -19.36 1.65 6.65
CA VAL A 384 -19.50 0.91 5.40
C VAL A 384 -19.73 1.91 4.29
N LEU A 385 -18.81 1.98 3.34
CA LEU A 385 -18.88 2.92 2.22
C LEU A 385 -19.59 2.23 1.05
N THR A 386 -20.81 2.65 0.76
CA THR A 386 -21.65 2.07 -0.30
C THR A 386 -22.23 3.19 -1.16
N GLU A 387 -22.22 3.01 -2.47
CA GLU A 387 -22.90 3.90 -3.40
C GLU A 387 -24.39 4.00 -3.05
N GLY A 388 -24.89 5.23 -3.05
CA GLY A 388 -26.31 5.53 -2.83
C GLY A 388 -26.98 6.04 -4.10
N THR A 389 -27.71 7.13 -3.95
CA THR A 389 -28.27 7.89 -5.06
C THR A 389 -27.53 9.22 -5.20
N THR A 390 -27.96 10.05 -6.15
CA THR A 390 -27.41 11.40 -6.33
C THR A 390 -27.61 12.32 -5.11
N THR A 391 -28.62 12.05 -4.28
CA THR A 391 -28.99 12.91 -3.13
C THR A 391 -28.88 12.22 -1.78
N GLU A 392 -28.90 10.90 -1.75
CA GLU A 392 -28.86 10.09 -0.52
C GLU A 392 -27.61 9.22 -0.52
N THR A 393 -26.91 9.20 0.61
CA THR A 393 -25.78 8.30 0.83
C THR A 393 -26.25 6.86 0.99
N GLY A 394 -25.50 5.91 0.43
CA GLY A 394 -25.64 4.48 0.75
C GLY A 394 -24.77 4.07 1.94
N SER A 395 -23.86 4.96 2.39
CA SER A 395 -22.92 4.69 3.47
C SER A 395 -23.64 4.62 4.81
N ALA A 396 -23.21 3.70 5.68
CA ALA A 396 -23.82 3.50 6.99
C ALA A 396 -22.82 2.92 7.99
N VAL A 397 -23.06 3.12 9.28
CA VAL A 397 -22.25 2.49 10.33
C VAL A 397 -22.67 1.05 10.53
N GLU A 398 -21.71 0.14 10.62
CA GLU A 398 -21.93 -1.24 11.07
C GLU A 398 -21.11 -1.56 12.32
N THR A 399 -21.55 -2.59 13.03
CA THR A 399 -20.73 -3.26 14.05
C THR A 399 -20.02 -4.43 13.37
N ILE A 400 -18.69 -4.48 13.49
CA ILE A 400 -17.86 -5.57 12.99
C ILE A 400 -18.36 -6.89 13.59
N PRO A 401 -18.66 -7.91 12.76
CA PRO A 401 -19.09 -9.20 13.24
C PRO A 401 -18.04 -9.84 14.17
N SER A 402 -18.47 -10.42 15.30
CA SER A 402 -17.55 -11.04 16.28
C SER A 402 -16.65 -12.13 15.67
N ALA A 403 -17.16 -12.82 14.65
CA ALA A 403 -16.38 -13.80 13.91
C ALA A 403 -15.17 -13.18 13.17
N GLU A 404 -15.28 -11.96 12.64
CA GLU A 404 -14.16 -11.24 12.02
C GLU A 404 -13.07 -10.92 13.07
N VAL A 405 -13.49 -10.35 14.21
CA VAL A 405 -12.59 -10.01 15.33
C VAL A 405 -11.84 -11.23 15.87
N GLU A 406 -12.54 -12.35 16.13
CA GLU A 406 -11.91 -13.57 16.65
C GLU A 406 -10.87 -14.16 15.69
N ARG A 407 -11.13 -14.09 14.37
CA ARG A 407 -10.21 -14.56 13.33
C ARG A 407 -8.96 -13.68 13.26
N CYS A 408 -9.12 -12.36 13.30
CA CYS A 408 -7.98 -11.43 13.28
C CYS A 408 -7.09 -11.58 14.51
N ALA A 409 -7.67 -11.71 15.70
CA ALA A 409 -6.93 -11.95 16.93
C ALA A 409 -6.13 -13.26 16.87
N PHE A 410 -6.73 -14.33 16.34
CA PHE A 410 -6.06 -15.61 16.17
C PHE A 410 -4.87 -15.50 15.20
N VAL A 411 -5.07 -14.90 14.02
CA VAL A 411 -4.03 -14.73 12.99
C VAL A 411 -2.84 -13.92 13.52
N ALA A 412 -3.10 -12.86 14.28
CA ALA A 412 -2.03 -12.04 14.88
C ALA A 412 -1.07 -12.88 15.76
N THR A 413 -1.56 -13.94 16.42
CA THR A 413 -0.72 -14.84 17.25
C THR A 413 0.19 -15.75 16.43
N LYS A 414 -0.06 -15.91 15.12
CA LYS A 414 0.70 -16.81 14.25
C LYS A 414 1.81 -16.13 13.45
N ALA A 415 1.79 -14.80 13.38
CA ALA A 415 2.68 -14.00 12.55
C ALA A 415 4.18 -14.31 12.74
N ASP A 416 4.63 -14.54 13.97
CA ASP A 416 6.04 -14.82 14.26
C ASP A 416 6.44 -16.27 13.95
N ALA A 417 5.52 -17.23 14.13
CA ALA A 417 5.79 -18.65 13.91
C ALA A 417 5.74 -19.03 12.42
N GLU A 418 4.96 -18.32 11.61
CA GLU A 418 4.75 -18.60 10.18
C GLU A 418 5.88 -18.13 9.25
N GLN A 419 6.75 -17.26 9.74
CA GLN A 419 7.81 -16.62 8.95
C GLN A 419 9.22 -16.87 9.49
N ALA A 420 9.34 -17.75 10.49
CA ALA A 420 10.59 -18.33 10.98
C ALA A 420 10.88 -19.65 10.26
#